data_AF-A0A962RR66-F1
#
_entry.id   AF-A0A962RR66-F1
#
_cell.length_a   1.000
_cell.length_b   1.000
_cell.length_c   1.000
_cell.angle_alpha   90.00
_cell.angle_beta   90.00
_cell.angle_gamma   90.00
#
_symmetry.space_group_name_H-M   'P 1'
#
loop_
_entity.id
_entity.type
_entity.pdbx_description
1 polymer ?
#
loop_
_entity_poly.entity_id
_entity_poly.type
_entity_poly.pdbx_seq_one_letter_code
_entity_poly.pdbx_strand_id
1 'polypeptide(L)'
;MPDRLYFLLGDLLANAAVGAAAGVAAALAVPAGWNMFAAMVLAMVLGMALASTLAFPLMRWFGAMEVMLPTMLGGMLAGMVVGMQAAMAPLAGLTAACEGAAIGLAALAFCSYVDRLLRTPHEALD
;
A
#
# COMPACT_ATOMS: atom_id res chain seq x y z
N MET A 1 -20.15 -2.22 19.72
CA MET A 1 -19.05 -2.46 18.74
C MET A 1 -18.33 -1.16 18.32
N PRO A 2 -17.86 -0.29 19.24
CA PRO A 2 -17.09 0.91 18.86
C PRO A 2 -15.65 0.58 18.42
N ASP A 3 -15.06 -0.49 18.97
CA ASP A 3 -13.66 -0.84 18.72
C ASP A 3 -13.42 -1.26 17.26
N ARG A 4 -14.37 -1.99 16.66
CA ARG A 4 -14.27 -2.46 15.27
C ARG A 4 -14.22 -1.32 14.24
N LEU A 5 -14.96 -0.24 14.49
CA LEU A 5 -14.93 0.96 13.64
C LEU A 5 -13.61 1.70 13.80
N TYR A 6 -13.10 1.82 15.03
CA TYR A 6 -11.79 2.44 15.30
C TYR A 6 -10.65 1.68 14.58
N PHE A 7 -10.64 0.35 14.65
CA PHE A 7 -9.64 -0.47 13.95
C PHE A 7 -9.71 -0.31 12.42
N LEU A 8 -10.92 -0.37 11.86
CA LEU A 8 -11.11 -0.22 10.41
C LEU A 8 -10.69 1.17 9.89
N LEU A 9 -11.01 2.22 10.64
CA LEU A 9 -10.68 3.60 10.25
C LEU A 9 -9.17 3.83 10.29
N GLY A 10 -8.49 3.27 11.29
CA GLY A 10 -7.04 3.33 11.36
C GLY A 10 -6.35 2.51 10.26
N ASP A 11 -6.86 1.34 9.89
CA ASP A 11 -6.34 0.58 8.75
C ASP A 11 -6.50 1.31 7.43
N LEU A 12 -7.63 2.00 7.25
CA LEU A 12 -7.88 2.81 6.06
C LEU A 12 -6.86 3.94 5.94
N LEU A 13 -6.66 4.68 7.04
CA LEU A 13 -5.71 5.78 7.12
C LEU A 13 -4.27 5.31 6.97
N ALA A 14 -3.93 4.18 7.59
CA ALA A 14 -2.61 3.57 7.52
C ALA A 14 -2.25 3.16 6.08
N ASN A 15 -3.13 2.42 5.41
CA ASN A 15 -2.90 1.98 4.04
C ASN A 15 -2.85 3.15 3.06
N ALA A 16 -3.74 4.15 3.23
CA ALA A 16 -3.70 5.36 2.41
C ALA A 16 -2.39 6.14 2.62
N ALA A 17 -1.95 6.31 3.88
CA ALA A 17 -0.72 7.03 4.20
C ALA A 17 0.53 6.30 3.71
N VAL A 18 0.61 4.97 3.89
CA VAL A 18 1.72 4.15 3.39
C VAL A 18 1.78 4.18 1.87
N GLY A 19 0.65 4.02 1.20
CA GLY A 19 0.57 4.11 -0.25
C GLY A 19 0.97 5.49 -0.79
N ALA A 20 0.47 6.56 -0.17
CA ALA A 20 0.83 7.93 -0.54
C ALA A 20 2.33 8.20 -0.34
N ALA A 21 2.89 7.79 0.79
CA ALA A 21 4.31 7.97 1.10
C ALA A 21 5.19 7.18 0.11
N ALA A 22 4.82 5.94 -0.21
CA ALA A 22 5.51 5.12 -1.21
C ALA A 22 5.46 5.75 -2.61
N GLY A 23 4.30 6.27 -3.02
CA GLY A 23 4.14 6.95 -4.31
C GLY A 23 4.98 8.22 -4.41
N VAL A 24 4.94 9.09 -3.39
CA VAL A 24 5.78 10.30 -3.35
C VAL A 24 7.27 9.96 -3.37
N ALA A 25 7.69 8.97 -2.58
CA ALA A 25 9.08 8.54 -2.56
C ALA A 25 9.52 7.99 -3.92
N ALA A 26 8.68 7.20 -4.59
CA ALA A 26 8.94 6.71 -5.94
C ALA A 26 9.06 7.86 -6.95
N ALA A 27 8.17 8.84 -6.91
CA ALA A 27 8.21 10.01 -7.80
C ALA A 27 9.43 10.92 -7.57
N LEU A 28 9.92 11.04 -6.33
CA LEU A 28 11.13 11.79 -6.02
C LEU A 28 12.42 11.04 -6.37
N ALA A 29 12.41 9.71 -6.26
CA ALA A 29 13.59 8.89 -6.50
C ALA A 29 13.80 8.54 -7.99
N VAL A 30 12.74 8.54 -8.81
CA VAL A 30 12.80 8.15 -10.22
C VAL A 30 12.71 9.39 -11.12
N PRO A 31 13.80 9.77 -11.81
CA PRO A 31 13.76 10.83 -12.81
C PRO A 31 13.07 10.39 -14.10
N ALA A 32 12.45 11.33 -14.81
CA ALA A 32 11.82 11.06 -16.10
C ALA A 32 12.85 10.64 -17.17
N GLY A 33 12.53 9.62 -17.97
CA GLY A 33 13.41 9.08 -19.00
C GLY A 33 14.39 8.01 -18.52
N TRP A 34 14.29 7.56 -17.28
CA TRP A 34 15.10 6.45 -16.76
C TRP A 34 14.64 5.10 -17.32
N ASN A 35 15.50 4.08 -17.23
CA ASN A 35 15.14 2.72 -17.66
C ASN A 35 13.99 2.21 -16.77
N MET A 36 12.85 1.90 -17.41
CA MET A 36 11.62 1.48 -16.74
C MET A 36 11.83 0.29 -15.79
N PHE A 37 12.69 -0.67 -16.16
CA PHE A 37 12.98 -1.82 -15.31
C PHE A 37 13.77 -1.44 -14.05
N ALA A 38 14.74 -0.53 -14.17
CA ALA A 38 15.51 -0.04 -13.04
C ALA A 38 14.63 0.81 -12.09
N ALA A 39 13.78 1.66 -12.66
CA ALA A 39 12.79 2.44 -11.92
C ALA A 39 11.83 1.55 -11.13
N MET A 40 11.33 0.48 -11.75
CA MET A 40 10.42 -0.47 -11.10
C MET A 40 11.08 -1.17 -9.92
N VAL A 41 12.31 -1.68 -10.08
CA VAL A 41 13.04 -2.37 -8.99
C VAL A 41 13.35 -1.40 -7.85
N LEU A 42 13.82 -0.20 -8.17
CA LEU A 42 14.17 0.80 -7.16
C LEU A 42 12.92 1.26 -6.39
N ALA A 43 11.83 1.55 -7.09
CA ALA A 43 10.58 1.98 -6.48
C ALA A 43 9.90 0.85 -5.68
N MET A 44 10.05 -0.41 -6.08
CA MET A 44 9.64 -1.57 -5.29
C MET A 44 10.42 -1.65 -3.96
N VAL A 45 11.75 -1.53 -4.00
CA VAL A 45 12.58 -1.58 -2.79
C VAL A 45 12.25 -0.42 -1.85
N LEU A 46 12.08 0.78 -2.39
CA LEU A 46 11.64 1.94 -1.60
C LEU A 46 10.24 1.74 -1.01
N GLY A 47 9.29 1.26 -1.82
CA GLY A 47 7.92 0.98 -1.39
C GLY A 47 7.87 -0.04 -0.26
N MET A 48 8.63 -1.14 -0.37
CA MET A 48 8.75 -2.13 0.70
C MET A 48 9.46 -1.59 1.94
N ALA A 49 10.54 -0.82 1.78
CA ALA A 49 11.26 -0.24 2.91
C ALA A 49 10.34 0.71 3.70
N LEU A 50 9.62 1.60 3.02
CA LEU A 50 8.67 2.51 3.64
C LEU A 50 7.49 1.77 4.27
N ALA A 51 6.91 0.79 3.57
CA ALA A 51 5.85 -0.03 4.11
C ALA A 51 6.29 -0.79 5.36
N SER A 52 7.50 -1.35 5.38
CA SER A 52 8.04 -2.04 6.56
C SER A 52 8.27 -1.11 7.74
N THR A 53 8.81 0.09 7.47
CA THR A 53 9.11 1.08 8.50
C THR A 53 7.83 1.65 9.11
N LEU A 54 6.80 1.88 8.29
CA LEU A 54 5.50 2.39 8.73
C LEU A 54 4.63 1.27 9.35
N ALA A 55 4.72 0.03 8.86
CA ALA A 55 3.97 -1.09 9.41
C ALA A 55 4.41 -1.45 10.85
N PHE A 56 5.69 -1.25 11.19
CA PHE A 56 6.23 -1.58 12.52
C PHE A 56 5.50 -0.91 13.71
N PRO A 57 5.29 0.43 13.73
CA PRO A 57 4.50 1.07 14.78
C PRO A 57 3.00 0.71 14.70
N LEU A 58 2.48 0.50 13.48
CA LEU A 58 1.08 0.16 13.23
C LEU A 58 0.68 -1.22 13.77
N MET A 59 1.61 -2.20 13.72
CA MET A 59 1.42 -3.54 14.30
C MET A 59 1.10 -3.50 15.81
N ARG A 60 1.64 -2.52 16.55
CA ARG A 60 1.43 -2.42 18.01
C ARG A 60 0.00 -1.99 18.36
N TRP A 61 -0.67 -1.28 17.46
CA TRP A 61 -1.95 -0.61 17.71
C TRP A 61 -3.15 -1.31 17.06
N PHE A 62 -2.99 -1.98 15.91
CA PHE A 62 -4.13 -2.46 15.09
C PHE A 62 -4.28 -3.99 14.94
N GLY A 63 -3.42 -4.80 15.57
CA GLY A 63 -3.48 -6.27 15.46
C GLY A 63 -2.51 -6.78 14.39
N ALA A 64 -1.48 -7.50 14.84
CA ALA A 64 -0.19 -7.59 14.13
C ALA A 64 -0.21 -8.27 12.73
N MET A 65 -1.18 -9.13 12.42
CA MET A 65 -1.14 -9.95 11.19
C MET A 65 -2.12 -9.48 10.10
N GLU A 66 -3.26 -8.90 10.45
CA GLU A 66 -4.27 -8.47 9.46
C GLU A 66 -3.88 -7.17 8.75
N VAL A 67 -3.06 -6.32 9.38
CA VAL A 67 -2.65 -5.01 8.85
C VAL A 67 -1.34 -5.09 8.04
N MET A 68 -0.46 -6.02 8.39
CA MET A 68 0.86 -6.11 7.78
C MET A 68 0.77 -6.53 6.30
N LEU A 69 -0.11 -7.48 5.99
CA LEU A 69 -0.34 -7.96 4.63
C LEU A 69 -0.82 -6.86 3.67
N PRO A 70 -1.94 -6.14 3.94
CA PRO A 70 -2.42 -5.09 3.05
C PRO A 70 -1.47 -3.90 2.94
N THR A 71 -0.80 -3.51 4.03
CA THR A 71 0.13 -2.37 4.01
C THR A 71 1.40 -2.68 3.20
N MET A 72 1.96 -3.88 3.33
CA MET A 72 3.10 -4.34 2.54
C MET A 72 2.72 -4.47 1.06
N LEU A 73 1.59 -5.13 0.76
CA LEU A 73 1.11 -5.30 -0.61
C LEU A 73 0.82 -3.94 -1.26
N GLY A 74 0.15 -3.04 -0.54
CA GLY A 74 -0.17 -1.69 -0.98
C GLY A 74 1.07 -0.85 -1.25
N GLY A 75 2.04 -0.84 -0.34
CA GLY A 75 3.29 -0.10 -0.52
C GLY A 75 4.15 -0.61 -1.68
N MET A 76 4.20 -1.93 -1.87
CA MET A 76 4.90 -2.55 -3.00
C MET A 76 4.26 -2.18 -4.34
N LEU A 77 2.94 -2.36 -4.46
CA LEU A 77 2.19 -2.05 -5.68
C LEU A 77 2.20 -0.55 -5.99
N ALA A 78 2.02 0.30 -4.97
CA ALA A 78 2.06 1.75 -5.12
C ALA A 78 3.43 2.21 -5.62
N GLY A 79 4.51 1.71 -5.01
CA GLY A 79 5.88 2.02 -5.44
C GLY A 79 6.13 1.61 -6.89
N MET A 80 5.75 0.39 -7.28
CA MET A 80 5.93 -0.09 -8.65
C MET A 80 5.17 0.74 -9.68
N VAL A 81 3.87 0.96 -9.47
CA VAL A 81 3.01 1.66 -10.43
C VAL A 81 3.46 3.11 -10.56
N VAL A 82 3.66 3.82 -9.44
CA VAL A 82 4.06 5.24 -9.47
C VAL A 82 5.49 5.40 -10.00
N GLY A 83 6.41 4.48 -9.66
CA GLY A 83 7.77 4.48 -10.19
C GLY A 83 7.83 4.26 -11.69
N MET A 84 6.98 3.39 -12.25
CA MET A 84 6.85 3.23 -13.70
C MET A 84 6.28 4.48 -14.36
N GLN A 85 5.25 5.08 -13.76
CA GLN A 85 4.68 6.32 -14.29
C GLN A 85 5.70 7.47 -14.27
N ALA A 86 6.45 7.62 -13.19
CA ALA A 86 7.50 8.64 -13.05
C ALA A 86 8.64 8.48 -14.06
N ALA A 87 8.96 7.25 -14.48
CA ALA A 87 9.95 6.99 -15.52
C ALA A 87 9.44 7.38 -16.93
N MET A 88 8.13 7.22 -17.19
CA MET A 88 7.51 7.51 -18.49
C MET A 88 7.22 9.00 -18.69
N ALA A 89 6.79 9.69 -17.64
CA ALA A 89 6.46 11.11 -17.69
C ALA A 89 6.76 11.79 -16.34
N PRO A 90 7.09 13.09 -16.33
CA PRO A 90 7.25 13.82 -15.08
C PRO A 90 5.91 13.86 -14.32
N LEU A 91 5.88 13.23 -13.15
CA LEU A 91 4.72 13.25 -12.26
C LEU A 91 4.86 14.35 -11.20
N ALA A 92 3.76 15.06 -10.94
CA ALA A 92 3.67 15.93 -9.79
C ALA A 92 3.58 15.11 -8.49
N GLY A 93 4.23 15.56 -7.42
CA GLY A 93 4.21 14.85 -6.14
C GLY A 93 2.80 14.62 -5.58
N LEU A 94 1.86 15.54 -5.83
CA LEU A 94 0.47 15.41 -5.39
C LEU A 94 -0.28 14.31 -6.15
N THR A 95 -0.06 14.17 -7.46
CA THR A 95 -0.70 13.10 -8.26
C THR A 95 -0.14 11.75 -7.86
N ALA A 96 1.18 11.67 -7.66
CA ALA A 96 1.85 10.48 -7.13
C ALA A 96 1.33 10.05 -5.75
N ALA A 97 1.05 11.03 -4.86
CA ALA A 97 0.45 10.76 -3.56
C ALA A 97 -0.98 10.21 -3.67
N CYS A 98 -1.83 10.82 -4.51
CA CYS A 98 -3.20 10.36 -4.73
C CYS A 98 -3.27 8.97 -5.34
N GLU A 99 -2.44 8.69 -6.35
CA GLU A 99 -2.35 7.36 -6.96
C GLU A 99 -1.83 6.32 -5.97
N GLY A 100 -0.77 6.64 -5.23
CA GLY A 100 -0.25 5.77 -4.19
C GLY A 100 -1.28 5.45 -3.11
N ALA A 101 -2.03 6.46 -2.65
CA ALA A 101 -3.12 6.28 -1.69
C ALA A 101 -4.24 5.40 -2.25
N ALA A 102 -4.65 5.62 -3.50
CA ALA A 102 -5.67 4.82 -4.17
C ALA A 102 -5.25 3.35 -4.28
N ILE A 103 -3.98 3.08 -4.61
CA ILE A 103 -3.45 1.72 -4.69
C ILE A 103 -3.37 1.07 -3.30
N GLY A 104 -2.94 1.81 -2.28
CA GLY A 104 -2.94 1.32 -0.88
C GLY A 104 -4.35 0.94 -0.40
N LEU A 105 -5.35 1.77 -0.69
CA LEU A 105 -6.75 1.47 -0.37
C LEU A 105 -7.30 0.28 -1.18
N ALA A 106 -6.93 0.17 -2.45
CA ALA A 106 -7.31 -0.96 -3.29
C ALA A 106 -6.71 -2.27 -2.75
N ALA A 107 -5.46 -2.26 -2.29
CA ALA A 107 -4.81 -3.41 -1.66
C ALA A 107 -5.52 -3.85 -0.37
N LEU A 108 -5.92 -2.89 0.48
CA LEU A 108 -6.72 -3.16 1.68
C LEU A 108 -8.08 -3.77 1.32
N ALA A 109 -8.80 -3.19 0.36
CA ALA A 109 -10.09 -3.68 -0.10
C ALA A 109 -9.98 -5.10 -0.69
N PHE A 110 -8.93 -5.35 -1.47
CA PHE A 110 -8.65 -6.67 -2.04
C PHE A 110 -8.37 -7.71 -0.96
N CYS A 111 -7.49 -7.42 -0.01
CA CYS A 111 -7.21 -8.34 1.10
C CYS A 111 -8.47 -8.63 1.92
N SER A 112 -9.26 -7.60 2.21
CA SER A 112 -10.54 -7.74 2.92
C SER A 112 -11.56 -8.58 2.15
N TYR A 113 -11.58 -8.47 0.82
CA TYR A 113 -12.45 -9.27 -0.03
C TYR A 113 -12.03 -10.74 -0.07
N VAL A 114 -10.74 -11.01 -0.22
CA VAL A 114 -10.19 -12.38 -0.22
C VAL A 114 -10.40 -13.05 1.13
N ASP A 115 -10.18 -12.35 2.24
CA ASP A 115 -10.43 -12.88 3.59
C ASP A 115 -11.92 -13.27 3.76
N ARG A 116 -12.84 -12.43 3.27
CA ARG A 116 -14.28 -12.77 3.27
C ARG A 116 -14.57 -14.00 2.41
N LEU A 117 -13.97 -14.10 1.22
CA LEU A 117 -14.17 -15.26 0.34
C LEU A 117 -13.68 -16.55 1.00
N LEU A 118 -12.53 -16.53 1.67
CA LEU A 118 -11.94 -17.69 2.34
C LEU A 118 -12.70 -18.14 3.60
N ARG A 119 -13.47 -17.25 4.24
CA ARG A 119 -14.27 -17.60 5.43
C ARG A 119 -15.62 -18.24 5.09
N THR A 120 -16.18 -17.97 3.91
CA THR A 120 -17.47 -18.56 3.47
C THR A 120 -17.56 -20.10 3.42
N PRO A 121 -16.50 -20.90 3.15
CA PRO A 121 -16.61 -22.35 3.13
C PRO A 121 -16.69 -23.01 4.52
N HIS A 122 -16.28 -22.34 5.60
CA HIS A 122 -16.27 -22.95 6.94
C HIS A 122 -17.62 -22.88 7.66
N GLU A 123 -18.49 -21.93 7.34
CA GLU A 123 -19.84 -21.82 7.92
C GLU A 123 -20.86 -22.78 7.26
N ALA A 124 -20.49 -23.48 6.18
CA ALA A 124 -21.39 -24.40 5.46
C ALA A 124 -21.26 -25.87 5.93
N LEU A 125 -20.38 -26.17 6.89
CA LEU A 125 -20.08 -27.52 7.37
C LEU A 125 -20.40 -27.74 8.86
N ASP A 126 -20.86 -26.70 9.57
CA ASP A 126 -21.36 -26.76 10.95
C ASP A 126 -22.89 -26.55 10.97
#